data_AF-A0A238J091-F1
#
_entry.id   AF-A0A238J091-F1
#
_cell.length_a   1.000
_cell.length_b   1.000
_cell.length_c   1.000
_cell.angle_alpha   90.00
_cell.angle_beta   90.00
_cell.angle_gamma   90.00
#
_symmetry.space_group_name_H-M   'P 1'
#
loop_
_entity.id
_entity.type
_entity.pdbx_description
1 polymer ?
#
loop_
_entity_poly.entity_id
_entity_poly.type
_entity_poly.pdbx_seq_one_letter_code
_entity_poly.pdbx_strand_id
1 'polypeptide(L)'
;MDTLATVRPASGGKDSQYQSDYAALRGLHSLASDTGIAILIVHHVRKMDAEDPFDTVSGSTGLTGAADSTIILSSTGEGKVLYGRGRDLAEFECAMDFDPGTCRWSDLGRPCDAFGSETRKAIRCALKDGMIHPKEIAEHGDLDYDLCAKTLQRMAEGGEIEKGGRGHYRLTPDPHF
;
A
#
# COMPACT_ATOMS: atom_id res chain seq x y z
N MET A 1 -19.95 -2.93 -7.35
CA MET A 1 -20.86 -1.76 -7.34
C MET A 1 -20.00 -0.51 -7.41
N ASP A 2 -20.27 0.39 -8.35
CA ASP A 2 -19.35 1.51 -8.65
C ASP A 2 -19.56 2.75 -7.77
N THR A 3 -20.79 2.96 -7.29
CA THR A 3 -21.08 4.07 -6.37
C THR A 3 -22.05 3.65 -5.27
N LEU A 4 -21.64 3.79 -4.01
CA LEU A 4 -22.50 3.49 -2.85
C LEU A 4 -23.79 4.34 -2.84
N ALA A 5 -23.73 5.54 -3.44
CA ALA A 5 -24.88 6.45 -3.55
C ALA A 5 -26.10 5.83 -4.24
N THR A 6 -25.91 4.85 -5.14
CA THR A 6 -27.01 4.20 -5.86
C THR A 6 -27.81 3.21 -5.01
N VAL A 7 -27.27 2.77 -3.88
CA VAL A 7 -27.91 1.79 -2.98
C VAL A 7 -28.10 2.29 -1.56
N ARG A 8 -27.78 3.57 -1.33
CA ARG A 8 -28.07 4.20 -0.04
C ARG A 8 -29.58 4.29 0.16
N PRO A 9 -30.10 3.89 1.33
CA PRO A 9 -31.46 4.22 1.72
C PRO A 9 -31.68 5.72 1.64
N ALA A 10 -32.91 6.16 1.33
CA ALA A 10 -33.25 7.57 1.38
C ALA A 10 -33.01 8.09 2.81
N SER A 11 -32.03 8.98 2.99
CA SER A 11 -31.71 9.56 4.29
C SER A 11 -32.84 10.47 4.72
N GLY A 12 -33.41 10.24 5.91
CA GLY A 12 -34.21 11.27 6.57
C GLY A 12 -33.30 12.45 6.89
N GLY A 13 -33.77 13.69 6.72
CA GLY A 13 -32.93 14.91 6.84
C GLY A 13 -32.23 15.16 8.19
N LYS A 14 -32.22 14.20 9.11
CA LYS A 14 -31.52 14.21 10.40
C LYS A 14 -30.36 13.21 10.49
N ASP A 15 -30.21 12.28 9.56
CA ASP A 15 -29.16 11.26 9.65
C ASP A 15 -27.82 11.81 9.14
N SER A 16 -26.76 11.55 9.91
CA SER A 16 -25.41 11.88 9.45
C SER A 16 -25.03 11.00 8.25
N GLN A 17 -24.16 11.52 7.37
CA GLN A 17 -23.62 10.77 6.24
C GLN A 17 -22.97 9.44 6.70
N TYR A 18 -22.29 9.47 7.85
CA TYR A 18 -21.71 8.30 8.48
C TYR A 18 -22.74 7.21 8.81
N GLN A 19 -23.84 7.56 9.47
CA GLN A 19 -24.88 6.60 9.86
C GLN A 19 -25.58 6.00 8.64
N SER A 20 -25.80 6.83 7.62
CA SER A 20 -26.36 6.38 6.34
C SER A 20 -25.44 5.37 5.64
N ASP A 21 -24.12 5.58 5.69
CA ASP A 21 -23.14 4.67 5.09
C ASP A 21 -23.05 3.35 5.82
N TYR A 22 -23.00 3.41 7.14
CA TYR A 22 -22.97 2.22 7.97
C TYR A 22 -24.24 1.36 7.78
N ALA A 23 -25.43 1.99 7.72
CA ALA A 23 -26.68 1.28 7.51
C ALA A 23 -26.75 0.62 6.12
N ALA A 24 -26.28 1.30 5.07
CA ALA A 24 -26.21 0.73 3.73
C ALA A 24 -25.27 -0.48 3.67
N LEU A 25 -24.07 -0.37 4.27
CA LEU A 25 -23.10 -1.47 4.31
C LEU A 25 -23.61 -2.67 5.11
N ARG A 26 -24.30 -2.44 6.22
CA ARG A 26 -24.91 -3.53 7.00
C ARG A 26 -25.94 -4.32 6.19
N GLY A 27 -26.77 -3.63 5.39
CA GLY A 27 -27.73 -4.28 4.49
C GLY A 27 -27.04 -5.14 3.45
N LEU A 28 -25.96 -4.64 2.83
CA LEU A 28 -25.16 -5.38 1.87
C LEU A 28 -24.45 -6.58 2.52
N HIS A 29 -23.89 -6.42 3.72
CA HIS A 29 -23.26 -7.52 4.46
C HIS A 29 -24.26 -8.65 4.78
N SER A 30 -25.48 -8.31 5.21
CA SER A 30 -26.54 -9.31 5.42
C SER A 30 -26.84 -10.08 4.13
N LEU A 31 -27.02 -9.36 3.01
CA LEU A 31 -27.26 -9.98 1.71
C LEU A 31 -26.11 -10.92 1.31
N ALA A 32 -24.86 -10.48 1.48
CA ALA A 32 -23.68 -11.30 1.20
C ALA A 32 -23.67 -12.59 2.06
N SER A 33 -23.99 -12.46 3.35
CA SER A 33 -24.05 -13.59 4.29
C SER A 33 -25.17 -14.58 3.92
N ASP A 34 -26.36 -14.07 3.58
CA ASP A 34 -27.54 -14.90 3.29
C ASP A 34 -27.40 -15.63 1.94
N THR A 35 -26.67 -15.04 1.00
CA THR A 35 -26.54 -15.58 -0.38
C THR A 35 -25.20 -16.25 -0.67
N GLY A 36 -24.21 -16.09 0.22
CA GLY A 36 -22.86 -16.62 0.04
C GLY A 36 -22.07 -15.98 -1.09
N ILE A 37 -22.37 -14.72 -1.46
CA ILE A 37 -21.69 -14.00 -2.54
C ILE A 37 -20.68 -12.98 -2.00
N ALA A 38 -19.64 -12.70 -2.78
CA ALA A 38 -18.75 -11.57 -2.53
C ALA A 38 -19.34 -10.27 -3.11
N ILE A 39 -19.42 -9.22 -2.29
CA ILE A 39 -19.87 -7.89 -2.73
C ILE A 39 -18.67 -6.94 -2.72
N LEU A 40 -18.23 -6.52 -3.91
CA LEU A 40 -17.20 -5.51 -4.07
C LEU A 40 -17.83 -4.12 -4.25
N ILE A 41 -17.44 -3.17 -3.40
CA ILE A 41 -17.88 -1.78 -3.46
C ILE A 41 -16.67 -0.92 -3.85
N VAL A 42 -16.80 -0.18 -4.94
CA VAL A 42 -15.80 0.79 -5.39
C VAL A 42 -16.24 2.17 -4.87
N HIS A 43 -15.30 2.90 -4.28
CA HIS A 43 -15.53 4.24 -3.77
C HIS A 43 -14.30 5.11 -4.01
N HIS A 44 -14.54 6.39 -4.33
CA HIS A 44 -13.44 7.35 -4.49
C HIS A 44 -12.89 7.74 -3.13
N VAL A 45 -11.56 7.74 -2.99
CA VAL A 45 -10.87 8.40 -1.87
C VAL A 45 -10.79 9.90 -2.13
N ARG A 46 -10.83 10.72 -1.07
CA ARG A 46 -10.61 12.18 -1.25
C ARG A 46 -9.12 12.44 -1.43
N LYS A 47 -8.79 13.43 -2.27
CA LYS A 47 -7.43 13.97 -2.38
C LYS A 47 -7.09 14.81 -1.14
N MET A 48 -6.69 14.18 -0.06
CA MET A 48 -5.91 14.84 0.98
C MET A 48 -4.70 13.97 1.27
N ASP A 49 -3.52 14.57 1.26
CA ASP A 49 -2.29 13.92 1.72
C ASP A 49 -2.49 13.57 3.20
N ALA A 50 -2.59 12.28 3.51
CA ALA A 50 -2.52 11.78 4.88
C ALA A 50 -1.35 10.81 4.98
N GLU A 51 -0.68 10.80 6.13
CA GLU A 51 0.45 9.88 6.41
C GLU A 51 0.00 8.41 6.41
N ASP A 52 -1.27 8.11 6.74
CA ASP A 52 -1.90 6.80 6.58
C ASP A 52 -2.90 6.82 5.40
N PRO A 53 -2.75 5.97 4.38
CA PRO A 53 -3.73 5.82 3.30
C PRO A 53 -5.17 5.59 3.78
N PHE A 54 -5.39 4.98 4.94
CA PHE A 54 -6.72 4.80 5.52
C PHE A 54 -7.36 6.07 6.07
N ASP A 55 -6.55 7.07 6.44
CA ASP A 55 -7.05 8.39 6.84
C ASP A 55 -7.57 9.20 5.64
N THR A 56 -7.16 8.83 4.42
CA THR A 56 -7.65 9.42 3.16
C THR A 56 -9.03 8.91 2.73
N VAL A 57 -9.57 7.89 3.41
CA VAL A 57 -10.97 7.43 3.26
C VAL A 57 -11.90 8.42 3.96
N SER A 58 -11.87 9.66 3.48
CA SER A 58 -12.62 10.78 4.03
C SER A 58 -14.08 10.67 3.60
N GLY A 59 -14.86 10.10 4.51
CA GLY A 59 -16.32 10.08 4.49
C GLY A 59 -16.88 9.39 5.73
N SER A 60 -16.16 8.39 6.25
CA SER A 60 -16.60 7.63 7.41
C SER A 60 -15.55 6.56 7.74
N THR A 61 -14.92 6.64 8.91
CA THR A 61 -14.26 5.48 9.54
C THR A 61 -15.21 4.28 9.71
N GLY A 62 -16.51 4.46 9.46
CA GLY A 62 -17.52 3.42 9.43
C GLY A 62 -17.62 2.66 8.09
N LEU A 63 -17.04 3.16 6.99
CA LEU A 63 -16.88 2.39 5.76
C LEU A 63 -15.82 1.31 5.92
N THR A 64 -14.65 1.70 6.42
CA THR A 64 -13.55 0.79 6.73
C THR A 64 -13.86 -0.09 7.94
N GLY A 65 -14.60 0.43 8.94
CA GLY A 65 -15.00 -0.31 10.14
C GLY A 65 -16.13 -1.33 9.93
N ALA A 66 -16.88 -1.26 8.84
CA ALA A 66 -17.98 -2.19 8.53
C ALA A 66 -17.64 -3.20 7.42
N ALA A 67 -16.58 -2.97 6.64
CA ALA A 67 -16.14 -3.89 5.61
C ALA A 67 -15.25 -4.99 6.19
N ASP A 68 -15.37 -6.23 5.70
CA ASP A 68 -14.48 -7.33 6.12
C ASP A 68 -13.04 -7.12 5.65
N SER A 69 -12.86 -6.40 4.55
CA SER A 69 -11.56 -6.02 4.00
C SER A 69 -11.68 -4.69 3.25
N THR A 70 -10.64 -3.87 3.34
CA THR A 70 -10.51 -2.62 2.59
C THR A 70 -9.25 -2.67 1.76
N ILE A 71 -9.37 -2.26 0.50
CA ILE A 71 -8.27 -2.12 -0.45
C ILE A 71 -8.28 -0.69 -1.01
N ILE A 72 -7.12 -0.04 -1.03
CA ILE A 72 -6.92 1.33 -1.45
C ILE A 72 -5.88 1.35 -2.56
N LEU A 73 -6.21 1.98 -3.68
CA LEU A 73 -5.27 2.26 -4.76
C LEU A 73 -4.92 3.76 -4.73
N SER A 74 -3.67 4.07 -4.42
CA SER A 74 -3.15 5.44 -4.35
C SER A 74 -2.16 5.71 -5.49
N SER A 75 -2.05 6.99 -5.87
CA SER A 75 -0.99 7.46 -6.76
C SER A 75 -0.02 8.29 -5.92
N THR A 76 1.24 7.88 -5.93
CA THR A 76 2.35 8.58 -5.29
C THR A 76 3.17 9.33 -6.33
N GLY A 77 4.20 10.07 -5.90
CA GLY A 77 5.17 10.68 -6.82
C GLY A 77 6.01 9.65 -7.59
N GLU A 78 6.14 8.42 -7.08
CA GLU A 78 6.98 7.37 -7.67
C GLU A 78 6.18 6.39 -8.55
N GLY A 79 4.89 6.23 -8.29
CA GLY A 79 4.04 5.29 -9.01
C GLY A 79 2.72 5.02 -8.31
N LYS A 80 2.03 3.94 -8.69
CA LYS A 80 0.74 3.57 -8.09
C LYS A 80 0.94 2.44 -7.07
N VAL A 81 0.32 2.56 -5.91
CA VAL A 81 0.42 1.57 -4.82
C VAL A 81 -0.97 1.07 -4.47
N LEU A 82 -1.13 -0.25 -4.41
CA LEU A 82 -2.30 -0.92 -3.87
C LEU A 82 -1.98 -1.37 -2.44
N TYR A 83 -2.83 -0.98 -1.51
CA TYR A 83 -2.69 -1.31 -0.10
C TYR A 83 -3.97 -1.98 0.39
N GLY A 84 -3.86 -3.04 1.19
CA GLY A 84 -5.02 -3.78 1.66
C GLY A 84 -4.86 -4.26 3.10
N ARG A 85 -5.96 -4.25 3.86
CA ARG A 85 -6.07 -4.90 5.18
C ARG A 85 -7.50 -5.35 5.44
N GLY A 86 -7.68 -6.30 6.34
CA GLY A 86 -9.01 -6.74 6.75
C GLY A 86 -9.00 -7.71 7.93
N ARG A 87 -10.18 -8.23 8.28
CA ARG A 87 -10.35 -9.25 9.31
C ARG A 87 -9.67 -10.57 8.92
N ASP A 88 -9.87 -10.97 7.66
CA ASP A 88 -9.35 -12.21 7.07
C ASP A 88 -8.29 -11.94 5.99
N LEU A 89 -7.82 -10.69 5.90
CA LEU A 89 -6.84 -10.23 4.92
C LEU A 89 -5.65 -9.63 5.67
N ALA A 90 -4.51 -10.32 5.62
CA ALA A 90 -3.26 -9.80 6.14
C ALA A 90 -2.93 -8.46 5.45
N GLU A 91 -2.34 -7.55 6.22
CA GLU A 91 -1.92 -6.27 5.70
C GLU A 91 -0.86 -6.44 4.60
N PHE A 92 -1.06 -5.79 3.46
CA PHE A 92 -0.12 -5.85 2.34
C PHE A 92 -0.08 -4.54 1.58
N GLU A 93 1.06 -4.30 0.93
CA GLU A 93 1.27 -3.24 -0.05
C GLU A 93 1.93 -3.83 -1.31
N CYS A 94 1.48 -3.41 -2.48
CA CYS A 94 2.14 -3.72 -3.74
C CYS A 94 2.15 -2.54 -4.71
N ALA A 95 3.26 -2.41 -5.44
CA ALA A 95 3.36 -1.49 -6.57
C ALA A 95 2.57 -2.04 -7.74
N MET A 96 1.87 -1.14 -8.42
CA MET A 96 0.99 -1.48 -9.52
C MET A 96 1.36 -0.71 -10.77
N ASP A 97 1.36 -1.40 -11.91
CA ASP A 97 1.36 -0.76 -13.23
C ASP A 97 -0.02 -0.84 -13.88
N PHE A 98 -0.37 0.18 -14.67
CA PHE A 98 -1.60 0.18 -15.46
C PHE A 98 -1.27 0.41 -16.93
N ASP A 99 -1.57 -0.60 -17.75
CA ASP A 99 -1.45 -0.52 -19.19
C ASP A 99 -2.73 0.09 -19.79
N PRO A 100 -2.70 1.32 -20.33
CA PRO A 100 -3.88 1.96 -20.93
C PRO A 100 -4.30 1.34 -22.27
N GLY A 101 -3.42 0.58 -22.95
CA GLY A 101 -3.74 -0.11 -24.20
C GLY A 101 -4.55 -1.38 -23.98
N THR A 102 -4.33 -2.07 -22.85
CA THR A 102 -5.06 -3.29 -22.49
C THR A 102 -6.05 -3.14 -21.35
N CYS A 103 -6.06 -1.98 -20.68
CA CYS A 103 -6.83 -1.70 -19.46
C CYS A 103 -6.55 -2.71 -18.34
N ARG A 104 -5.30 -3.17 -18.21
CA ARG A 104 -4.90 -4.18 -17.23
C ARG A 104 -3.99 -3.58 -16.16
N TRP A 105 -4.15 -4.13 -14.96
CA TRP A 105 -3.28 -3.88 -13.82
C TRP A 105 -2.30 -5.04 -13.66
N SER A 106 -1.04 -4.72 -13.39
CA SER A 106 0.01 -5.71 -13.11
C SER A 106 0.64 -5.43 -11.76
N ASP A 107 0.86 -6.49 -10.98
CA ASP A 107 1.60 -6.45 -9.71
C ASP A 107 3.11 -6.40 -10.00
N LEU A 108 3.78 -5.39 -9.47
CA LEU A 108 5.22 -5.20 -9.58
C LEU A 108 5.98 -5.64 -8.31
N GLY A 109 5.28 -6.20 -7.31
CA GLY A 109 5.83 -6.58 -6.03
C GLY A 109 5.84 -5.43 -5.02
N ARG A 110 6.78 -5.45 -4.07
CA ARG A 110 6.83 -4.41 -3.02
C ARG A 110 7.14 -3.04 -3.64
N PRO A 111 6.50 -1.94 -3.19
CA PRO A 111 6.77 -0.60 -3.68
C PRO A 111 8.25 -0.23 -3.64
N CYS A 112 8.93 -0.61 -2.56
CA CYS A 112 10.36 -0.33 -2.39
C CYS A 112 11.24 -1.03 -3.44
N ASP A 113 10.82 -2.17 -3.99
CA ASP A 113 11.55 -2.91 -5.01
C ASP A 113 11.23 -2.40 -6.43
N ALA A 114 9.98 -2.00 -6.67
CA ALA A 114 9.51 -1.53 -7.96
C ALA A 114 9.92 -0.07 -8.25
N PHE A 115 9.88 0.77 -7.21
CA PHE A 115 10.13 2.20 -7.31
C PHE A 115 11.53 2.59 -6.82
N GLY A 116 11.95 3.80 -7.17
CA GLY A 116 13.28 4.33 -6.85
C GLY A 116 14.32 4.14 -7.95
N SER A 117 15.51 4.70 -7.72
CA SER A 117 16.60 4.65 -8.69
C SER A 117 17.19 3.25 -8.84
N GLU A 118 17.80 2.96 -10.00
CA GLU A 118 18.51 1.71 -10.25
C GLU A 118 19.57 1.41 -9.18
N THR A 119 20.23 2.46 -8.65
CA THR A 119 21.15 2.35 -7.51
C THR A 119 20.46 1.78 -6.26
N ARG A 120 19.25 2.26 -5.90
CA ARG A 120 18.50 1.76 -4.74
C ARG A 120 18.09 0.30 -4.95
N LYS A 121 17.63 -0.05 -6.16
CA LYS A 121 17.27 -1.43 -6.52
C LYS A 121 18.45 -2.38 -6.39
N ALA A 122 19.62 -1.99 -6.91
CA ALA A 122 20.86 -2.76 -6.80
C ALA A 122 21.29 -2.95 -5.32
N ILE A 123 21.19 -1.91 -4.50
CA ILE A 123 21.47 -1.99 -3.06
C ILE A 123 20.53 -2.99 -2.36
N ARG A 124 19.22 -2.95 -2.66
CA ARG A 124 18.28 -3.90 -2.06
C ARG A 124 18.53 -5.33 -2.51
N CYS A 125 18.85 -5.54 -3.79
CA CYS A 125 19.22 -6.85 -4.31
C CYS A 125 20.40 -7.44 -3.52
N ALA A 126 21.47 -6.67 -3.35
CA ALA A 126 22.62 -7.11 -2.56
C ALA A 126 22.27 -7.41 -1.09
N LEU A 127 21.43 -6.59 -0.45
CA LEU A 127 20.98 -6.83 0.92
C LEU A 127 20.13 -8.11 1.05
N LYS A 128 19.27 -8.41 0.06
CA LYS A 128 18.49 -9.67 0.00
C LYS A 128 19.39 -10.88 -0.14
N ASP A 129 20.49 -10.73 -0.88
CA ASP A 129 21.49 -11.78 -1.08
C ASP A 129 22.47 -11.90 0.10
N GLY A 130 22.26 -11.14 1.18
CA GLY A 130 23.01 -11.24 2.43
C GLY A 130 24.26 -10.37 2.51
N MET A 131 24.49 -9.48 1.53
CA MET A 131 25.60 -8.51 1.60
C MET A 131 25.24 -7.41 2.58
N ILE A 132 25.96 -7.31 3.69
CA ILE A 132 25.63 -6.36 4.78
C ILE A 132 26.60 -5.18 4.87
N HIS A 133 27.76 -5.30 4.21
CA HIS A 133 28.79 -4.26 4.23
C HIS A 133 28.76 -3.40 2.96
N PRO A 134 28.94 -2.06 3.07
CA PRO A 134 28.89 -1.16 1.91
C PRO A 134 29.80 -1.56 0.74
N LYS A 135 30.97 -2.13 1.04
CA LYS A 135 31.91 -2.58 0.02
C LYS A 135 31.37 -3.78 -0.76
N GLU A 136 30.85 -4.78 -0.05
CA GLU A 136 30.24 -5.97 -0.65
C GLU A 136 28.99 -5.61 -1.45
N ILE A 137 28.18 -4.68 -0.93
CA ILE A 137 26.98 -4.16 -1.60
C ILE A 137 27.35 -3.45 -2.91
N ALA A 138 28.37 -2.58 -2.88
CA ALA A 138 28.82 -1.86 -4.06
C ALA A 138 29.40 -2.81 -5.13
N GLU A 139 30.20 -3.79 -4.72
CA GLU A 139 30.77 -4.81 -5.62
C GLU A 139 29.68 -5.71 -6.22
N HIS A 140 28.70 -6.13 -5.41
CA HIS A 140 27.59 -6.95 -5.88
C HIS A 140 26.67 -6.21 -6.86
N GLY A 141 26.41 -4.93 -6.60
CA GLY A 141 25.52 -4.10 -7.43
C GLY A 141 26.19 -3.42 -8.63
N ASP A 142 27.49 -3.64 -8.87
CA ASP A 142 28.31 -2.91 -9.85
C ASP A 142 28.16 -1.38 -9.71
N LEU A 143 28.27 -0.89 -8.47
CA LEU A 143 28.09 0.51 -8.11
C LEU A 143 29.42 1.15 -7.70
N ASP A 144 29.55 2.44 -8.00
CA ASP A 144 30.58 3.26 -7.35
C ASP A 144 30.37 3.26 -5.82
N TYR A 145 31.46 3.10 -5.07
CA TYR A 145 31.41 2.96 -3.62
C TYR A 145 30.87 4.22 -2.92
N ASP A 146 31.26 5.42 -3.37
CA ASP A 146 30.81 6.67 -2.77
C ASP A 146 29.32 6.91 -3.05
N LEU A 147 28.87 6.61 -4.26
CA LEU A 147 27.44 6.60 -4.60
C LEU A 147 26.66 5.60 -3.74
N CYS A 148 27.16 4.38 -3.59
CA CYS A 148 26.54 3.35 -2.75
C CYS A 148 26.43 3.79 -1.30
N ALA A 149 27.53 4.29 -0.70
CA ALA A 149 27.57 4.72 0.69
C ALA A 149 26.61 5.89 0.98
N LYS A 150 26.56 6.90 0.10
CA LYS A 150 25.63 8.03 0.21
C LYS A 150 24.18 7.58 0.06
N THR A 151 23.92 6.61 -0.81
CA THR A 151 22.57 6.09 -1.05
C THR A 151 22.09 5.24 0.13
N LEU A 152 22.94 4.37 0.68
CA LEU A 152 22.69 3.63 1.91
C LEU A 152 22.36 4.56 3.08
N GLN A 153 23.09 5.67 3.23
CA GLN A 153 22.78 6.65 4.27
C GLN A 153 21.38 7.26 4.07
N ARG A 154 21.04 7.71 2.86
CA ARG A 154 19.72 8.29 2.56
C ARG A 154 18.58 7.27 2.73
N MET A 155 18.80 6.02 2.33
CA MET A 155 17.83 4.94 2.52
C MET A 155 17.62 4.64 4.01
N ALA A 156 18.68 4.73 4.82
CA ALA A 156 18.58 4.57 6.27
C ALA A 156 17.85 5.74 6.94
N GLU A 157 18.16 6.98 6.54
CA GLU A 157 17.45 8.19 7.00
C GLU A 157 15.97 8.16 6.60
N GLY A 158 15.64 7.59 5.43
CA GLY A 158 14.28 7.37 4.96
C GLY A 158 13.56 6.16 5.58
N GLY A 159 14.21 5.41 6.46
CA GLY A 159 13.62 4.23 7.11
C GLY A 159 13.47 2.99 6.21
N GLU A 160 13.98 3.03 4.98
CA GLU A 160 13.89 1.94 4.01
C GLU A 160 14.79 0.75 4.37
N ILE A 161 15.88 1.03 5.10
CA ILE A 161 16.87 0.06 5.59
C ILE A 161 17.31 0.49 7.00
N GLU A 162 17.78 -0.46 7.81
CA GLU A 162 18.33 -0.19 9.13
C GLU A 162 19.86 -0.22 9.08
N LYS A 163 20.50 0.77 9.72
CA LYS A 163 21.93 0.77 9.95
C LYS A 163 22.22 0.14 11.31
N GLY A 164 22.79 -1.05 11.30
CA GLY A 164 23.19 -1.77 12.51
C GLY A 164 24.54 -1.28 13.07
N GLY A 165 25.36 -2.23 13.53
CA GLY A 165 26.72 -1.99 14.00
C GLY A 165 27.65 -1.37 12.95
N ARG A 166 28.96 -1.37 13.22
CA ARG A 166 29.98 -0.62 12.46
C ARG A 166 29.99 -0.99 10.95
N GLY A 167 29.21 -0.27 10.14
CA GLY A 167 29.08 -0.48 8.69
C GLY A 167 28.22 -1.67 8.27
N HIS A 168 27.19 -2.02 9.06
CA HIS A 168 26.24 -3.09 8.74
C HIS A 168 24.89 -2.49 8.36
N TYR A 169 24.28 -2.99 7.28
CA TYR A 169 22.96 -2.56 6.80
C TYR A 169 22.01 -3.76 6.62
N ARG A 170 20.71 -3.56 6.82
CA ARG A 170 19.65 -4.58 6.68
C ARG A 170 18.35 -3.97 6.15
N LEU A 171 17.48 -4.76 5.52
CA LEU A 171 16.18 -4.31 5.02
C LEU A 171 15.16 -4.10 6.15
N THR A 172 14.22 -3.19 5.95
CA THR A 172 13.11 -2.92 6.88
C THR A 172 11.74 -3.11 6.18
N PRO A 173 10.78 -3.83 6.78
CA PRO A 173 11.00 -4.94 7.70
C PRO A 173 11.82 -6.05 7.01
N ASP A 174 12.55 -6.82 7.82
CA ASP A 174 13.40 -7.93 7.38
C ASP A 174 12.56 -8.90 6.54
N PRO A 175 12.94 -9.23 5.28
CA PRO A 175 12.19 -10.18 4.45
C PRO A 175 12.05 -11.58 5.06
N HIS A 176 12.79 -11.89 6.13
CA HIS A 176 12.73 -13.15 6.85
C HIS A 176 11.84 -13.14 8.10
N PHE A 177 11.13 -12.03 8.40
CA PHE A 177 10.20 -11.91 9.52
C PHE A 177 8.86 -11.30 9.12
#